data_AF-A0A6P5REP2-F1
#
_entry.id   AF-A0A6P5REP2-F1
#
_cell.length_a   1.000
_cell.length_b   1.000
_cell.length_c   1.000
_cell.angle_alpha   90.00
_cell.angle_beta   90.00
_cell.angle_gamma   90.00
#
_symmetry.space_group_name_H-M   'P 1'
#
loop_
_entity.id
_entity.type
_entity.pdbx_description
1 polymer ?
#
loop_
_entity_poly.entity_id
_entity_poly.type
_entity_poly.pdbx_seq_one_letter_code
_entity_poly.pdbx_strand_id
1 'polypeptide(L)'
;MAAAATMAAAARELVLRAGASDVEEEEGPLGGGSGLQEPLQLGELDITSDEFILDEVDVHIQANLEDELVKEALKTGVDLRHYSKQVELELQQIEQKSIRDYIQESENIASLHNQITACDAVLERMEQMLGAFQSDLSSISSEIRTLQEQSGAMNIDFVTDRQFGGNLGNLWMGWWCPLLWSQQFWKLQ
;
A
#
# COMPACT_ATOMS: atom_id res chain seq x y z
N MET A 1 12.48 -26.11 16.36
CA MET A 1 13.89 -26.05 15.87
C MET A 1 14.01 -25.89 14.36
N ALA A 2 13.07 -26.37 13.52
CA ALA A 2 13.15 -26.22 12.06
C ALA A 2 13.01 -24.76 11.56
N ALA A 3 12.17 -23.93 12.20
CA ALA A 3 11.93 -22.54 11.78
C ALA A 3 13.13 -21.59 12.00
N ALA A 4 14.03 -21.91 12.93
CA ALA A 4 15.24 -21.13 13.17
C ALA A 4 16.31 -21.38 12.08
N ALA A 5 16.35 -22.59 11.52
CA ALA A 5 17.28 -22.94 10.45
C ALA A 5 16.87 -22.30 9.11
N THR A 6 15.57 -22.11 8.86
CA THR A 6 15.07 -21.47 7.63
C THR A 6 15.32 -19.96 7.61
N MET A 7 15.23 -19.28 8.75
CA MET A 7 15.54 -17.83 8.83
C MET A 7 17.04 -17.54 8.64
N ALA A 8 17.92 -18.43 9.12
CA ALA A 8 19.36 -18.29 8.91
C ALA A 8 19.78 -18.51 7.44
N ALA A 9 19.03 -19.32 6.68
CA ALA A 9 19.25 -19.51 5.25
C ALA A 9 18.79 -18.28 4.44
N ALA A 10 17.62 -17.70 4.76
CA ALA A 10 17.10 -16.51 4.08
C ALA A 10 18.00 -15.27 4.27
N ALA A 11 18.62 -15.13 5.44
CA ALA A 11 19.55 -14.03 5.72
C ALA A 11 20.86 -14.11 4.88
N ARG A 12 21.31 -15.31 4.51
CA ARG A 12 22.50 -15.50 3.66
C ARG A 12 22.24 -15.18 2.19
N GLU A 13 21.00 -15.34 1.73
CA GLU A 13 20.62 -15.10 0.34
C GLU A 13 20.44 -13.60 0.04
N LEU A 14 20.04 -12.80 1.04
CA LEU A 14 19.96 -11.34 0.94
C LEU A 14 21.33 -10.66 0.87
N VAL A 15 22.36 -11.20 1.55
CA VAL A 15 23.72 -10.62 1.54
C VAL A 15 24.43 -10.85 0.20
N LEU A 16 24.19 -11.98 -0.46
CA LEU A 16 24.76 -12.27 -1.79
C LEU A 16 24.14 -11.43 -2.91
N ARG A 17 22.91 -10.94 -2.73
CA ARG A 17 22.17 -10.17 -3.74
C ARG A 17 22.39 -8.65 -3.65
N ALA A 18 23.00 -8.16 -2.56
CA ALA A 18 23.39 -6.76 -2.42
C ALA A 18 24.73 -6.42 -3.11
N GLY A 19 25.49 -7.44 -3.56
CA GLY A 19 26.80 -7.26 -4.20
C GLY A 19 26.79 -7.14 -5.73
N ALA A 20 25.63 -7.09 -6.38
CA ALA A 20 25.51 -7.00 -7.83
C ALA A 20 24.56 -5.86 -8.22
N SER A 21 25.03 -4.62 -8.10
CA SER A 21 24.51 -3.52 -8.89
C SER A 21 25.42 -3.38 -10.11
N ASP A 22 24.97 -3.95 -11.22
CA ASP A 22 25.49 -3.66 -12.56
C ASP A 22 25.32 -2.16 -12.82
N VAL A 23 26.43 -1.43 -12.83
CA VAL A 23 26.51 -0.08 -13.38
C VAL A 23 26.80 -0.27 -14.87
N GLU A 24 25.77 -0.08 -15.70
CA GLU A 24 25.96 0.09 -17.14
C GLU A 24 26.65 1.45 -17.37
N GLU A 25 27.94 1.43 -17.65
CA GLU A 25 28.69 2.58 -18.16
C GLU A 25 28.33 2.78 -19.64
N GLU A 26 27.53 3.81 -19.89
CA GLU A 26 27.24 4.31 -21.24
C GLU A 26 28.44 5.16 -21.71
N GLU A 27 29.29 4.54 -22.52
CA GLU A 27 30.41 5.18 -23.23
C GLU A 27 29.87 6.10 -24.34
N GLY A 28 29.72 7.39 -24.02
CA GLY A 28 29.57 8.46 -25.00
C GLY A 28 30.94 8.94 -25.52
N PRO A 29 31.11 9.22 -26.82
CA PRO A 29 32.42 9.35 -27.43
C PRO A 29 33.10 10.66 -27.03
N LEU A 30 34.25 10.53 -26.40
CA LEU A 30 35.21 11.61 -26.15
C LEU A 30 35.60 12.27 -27.48
N GLY A 31 35.09 13.48 -27.68
CA GLY A 31 35.45 14.36 -28.79
C GLY A 31 36.92 14.76 -28.72
N GLY A 32 37.72 14.15 -29.60
CA GLY A 32 38.95 14.65 -30.23
C GLY A 32 39.69 15.80 -29.55
N GLY A 33 40.64 15.46 -28.69
CA GLY A 33 41.75 16.34 -28.37
C GLY A 33 42.69 16.49 -29.57
N SER A 34 42.58 17.59 -30.31
CA SER A 34 43.69 18.15 -31.08
C SER A 34 44.45 19.13 -30.18
N GLY A 35 45.16 18.57 -29.20
CA GLY A 35 46.19 19.29 -28.45
C GLY A 35 47.53 18.98 -29.10
N LEU A 36 48.08 19.94 -29.81
CA LEU A 36 49.44 19.89 -30.35
C LEU A 36 50.40 19.47 -29.25
N GLN A 37 51.19 18.42 -29.51
CA GLN A 37 52.40 18.13 -28.75
C GLN A 37 53.35 19.32 -28.91
N GLU A 38 53.31 20.26 -27.97
CA GLU A 38 54.52 21.01 -27.65
C GLU A 38 55.38 20.09 -26.77
N PRO A 39 56.60 19.74 -27.20
CA PRO A 39 57.53 19.08 -26.31
C PRO A 39 57.77 20.01 -25.13
N LEU A 40 57.45 19.55 -23.92
CA LEU A 40 57.86 20.22 -22.69
C LEU A 40 59.37 20.42 -22.77
N GLN A 41 59.78 21.65 -23.03
CA GLN A 41 61.17 22.09 -22.93
C GLN A 41 61.53 22.08 -21.46
N LEU A 42 61.85 20.88 -20.96
CA LEU A 42 62.72 20.70 -19.81
C LEU A 42 64.11 21.15 -20.24
N GLY A 43 64.28 22.47 -20.28
CA GLY A 43 65.61 23.06 -20.17
C GLY A 43 66.30 22.42 -18.98
N GLU A 44 67.53 21.99 -19.21
CA GLU A 44 68.44 21.33 -18.27
C GLU A 44 68.16 21.76 -16.82
N LEU A 45 67.40 20.95 -16.08
CA LEU A 45 67.18 21.17 -14.65
C LEU A 45 68.47 20.75 -13.96
N ASP A 46 69.33 21.72 -13.73
CA ASP A 46 70.54 21.55 -12.95
C ASP A 46 70.18 21.34 -11.47
N ILE A 47 70.09 20.07 -11.06
CA ILE A 47 69.82 19.65 -9.68
C ILE A 47 71.06 19.88 -8.78
N THR A 48 72.17 20.38 -9.34
CA THR A 48 73.38 20.72 -8.57
C THR A 48 73.44 22.20 -8.15
N SER A 49 72.51 23.02 -8.65
CA SER A 49 72.33 24.41 -8.23
C SER A 49 71.51 24.49 -6.94
N ASP A 50 72.22 24.43 -5.82
CA ASP A 50 71.78 24.31 -4.43
C ASP A 50 71.04 25.54 -3.84
N GLU A 51 70.47 26.48 -4.62
CA GLU A 51 70.17 27.83 -4.08
C GLU A 51 68.76 28.42 -4.24
N PHE A 52 67.68 27.75 -4.70
CA PHE A 52 66.36 28.45 -4.64
C PHE A 52 65.04 27.63 -4.59
N ILE A 53 65.04 26.31 -4.47
CA ILE A 53 63.78 25.52 -4.45
C ILE A 53 63.33 25.10 -3.03
N LEU A 54 64.24 25.08 -2.06
CA LEU A 54 63.91 24.74 -0.66
C LEU A 54 63.32 25.93 0.13
N ASP A 55 63.68 27.15 -0.22
CA ASP A 55 63.21 28.35 0.48
C ASP A 55 61.69 28.55 0.37
N GLU A 56 61.08 28.18 -0.77
CA GLU A 56 59.63 28.29 -0.97
C GLU A 56 58.86 27.20 -0.18
N VAL A 57 59.42 26.00 -0.07
CA VAL A 57 58.84 24.92 0.74
C VAL A 57 58.90 25.29 2.23
N ASP A 58 59.98 25.89 2.68
CA ASP A 58 60.13 26.38 4.06
C ASP A 58 59.12 27.49 4.38
N VAL A 59 58.84 28.38 3.43
CA VAL A 59 57.79 29.40 3.56
C VAL A 59 56.40 28.77 3.73
N HIS A 60 56.08 27.71 2.99
CA HIS A 60 54.79 27.01 3.11
C HIS A 60 54.66 26.16 4.36
N ILE A 61 55.75 25.56 4.83
CA ILE A 61 55.80 24.84 6.11
C ILE A 61 55.65 25.84 7.27
N GLN A 62 56.34 26.97 7.21
CA GLN A 62 56.25 28.04 8.21
C GLN A 62 54.83 28.63 8.28
N ALA A 63 54.21 28.92 7.14
CA ALA A 63 52.84 29.43 7.08
C ALA A 63 51.80 28.43 7.65
N ASN A 64 51.98 27.12 7.41
CA ASN A 64 51.12 26.09 8.01
C ASN A 64 51.37 25.92 9.52
N LEU A 65 52.60 26.10 10.00
CA LEU A 65 52.95 26.02 11.43
C LEU A 65 52.46 27.24 12.23
N GLU A 66 52.18 28.35 11.54
CA GLU A 66 51.60 29.57 12.09
C GLU A 66 50.06 29.50 12.17
N ASP A 67 49.41 28.58 11.46
CA ASP A 67 47.97 28.32 11.59
C ASP A 67 47.66 27.74 12.97
N GLU A 68 46.80 28.44 13.73
CA GLU A 68 46.41 28.05 15.08
C GLU A 68 45.78 26.65 15.14
N LEU A 69 45.08 26.20 14.09
CA LEU A 69 44.48 24.86 14.04
C LEU A 69 45.55 23.75 13.91
N VAL A 70 46.57 23.98 13.08
CA VAL A 70 47.67 23.03 12.88
C VAL A 70 48.57 23.01 14.11
N LYS A 71 48.81 24.18 14.71
CA LYS A 71 49.59 24.33 15.94
C LYS A 71 48.89 23.69 17.14
N GLU A 72 47.57 23.80 17.22
CA GLU A 72 46.76 23.11 18.22
C GLU A 72 46.72 21.61 17.96
N ALA A 73 46.54 21.15 16.71
CA ALA A 73 46.59 19.72 16.36
C ALA A 73 47.96 19.06 16.68
N LEU A 74 49.06 19.77 16.45
CA LEU A 74 50.42 19.34 16.78
C LEU A 74 50.73 19.44 18.29
N LYS A 75 50.32 20.52 18.97
CA LYS A 75 50.50 20.68 20.44
C LYS A 75 49.69 19.68 21.24
N THR A 76 48.49 19.36 20.77
CA THR A 76 47.61 18.39 21.44
C THR A 76 48.00 16.96 21.11
N GLY A 77 48.98 16.76 20.21
CA GLY A 77 49.45 15.44 19.81
C GLY A 77 48.28 14.56 19.40
N VAL A 78 47.39 15.08 18.54
CA VAL A 78 46.25 14.30 18.05
C VAL A 78 46.83 13.19 17.17
N ASP A 79 47.10 12.05 17.79
CA ASP A 79 47.47 10.84 17.09
C ASP A 79 46.28 10.47 16.20
N LEU A 80 46.42 10.76 14.91
CA LEU A 80 45.37 10.57 13.91
C LEU A 80 44.86 9.13 13.92
N ARG A 81 45.69 8.17 14.35
CA ARG A 81 45.34 6.76 14.53
C ARG A 81 44.42 6.55 15.73
N HIS A 82 44.66 7.24 16.84
CA HIS A 82 43.78 7.21 18.01
C HIS A 82 42.43 7.87 17.71
N TYR A 83 42.46 9.03 17.03
CA TYR A 83 41.23 9.71 16.61
C TYR A 83 40.42 8.87 15.61
N SER A 84 41.08 8.25 14.63
CA SER A 84 40.42 7.33 13.69
C SER A 84 39.77 6.15 14.42
N LYS A 85 40.47 5.57 15.40
CA LYS A 85 39.94 4.46 16.21
C LYS A 85 38.77 4.88 17.11
N GLN A 86 38.80 6.11 17.62
CA GLN A 86 37.70 6.67 18.39
C GLN A 86 36.46 6.89 17.52
N VAL A 87 36.64 7.49 16.34
CA VAL A 87 35.54 7.69 15.36
C VAL A 87 34.95 6.35 14.92
N GLU A 88 35.77 5.32 14.71
CA GLU A 88 35.31 3.98 14.37
C GLU A 88 34.47 3.34 15.49
N LEU A 89 34.87 3.52 16.75
CA LEU A 89 34.08 3.09 17.92
C LEU A 89 32.76 3.84 18.04
N GLU A 90 32.76 5.16 17.82
CA GLU A 90 31.54 5.97 17.85
C GLU A 90 30.58 5.56 16.72
N LEU A 91 31.10 5.28 15.52
CA LEU A 91 30.33 4.76 14.40
C LEU A 91 29.68 3.41 14.73
N GLN A 92 30.43 2.47 15.32
CA GLN A 92 29.88 1.19 15.76
C GLN A 92 28.79 1.35 16.81
N GLN A 93 28.97 2.27 17.77
CA GLN A 93 27.95 2.54 18.77
C GLN A 93 26.67 3.12 18.16
N ILE A 94 26.82 4.03 17.19
CA ILE A 94 25.69 4.61 16.47
C ILE A 94 24.99 3.55 15.64
N GLU A 95 25.72 2.72 14.90
CA GLU A 95 25.15 1.62 14.12
C GLU A 95 24.37 0.66 15.02
N GLN A 96 24.96 0.25 16.15
CA GLN A 96 24.30 -0.65 17.09
C GLN A 96 23.05 -0.01 17.72
N LYS A 97 23.06 1.30 17.97
CA LYS A 97 21.90 2.05 18.43
C LYS A 97 20.83 2.11 17.34
N SER A 98 21.18 2.45 16.10
CA SER A 98 20.25 2.52 14.98
C SER A 98 19.61 1.17 14.66
N ILE A 99 20.37 0.06 14.72
CA ILE A 99 19.81 -1.29 14.56
C ILE A 99 18.81 -1.59 15.67
N ARG A 100 19.12 -1.23 16.93
CA ARG A 100 18.21 -1.43 18.05
C ARG A 100 16.93 -0.62 17.89
N ASP A 101 17.05 0.65 17.52
CA ASP A 101 15.92 1.54 17.30
C ASP A 101 15.05 1.02 16.14
N TYR A 102 15.67 0.51 15.08
CA TYR A 102 14.96 -0.12 13.96
C TYR A 102 14.19 -1.38 14.39
N ILE A 103 14.81 -2.26 15.17
CA ILE A 103 14.15 -3.47 15.67
C ILE A 103 12.97 -3.09 16.58
N GLN A 104 13.16 -2.13 17.47
CA GLN A 104 12.10 -1.65 18.37
C GLN A 104 10.94 -1.04 17.59
N GLU A 105 11.22 -0.18 16.60
CA GLU A 105 10.18 0.41 15.78
C GLU A 105 9.45 -0.64 14.93
N SER A 106 10.16 -1.68 14.48
CA SER A 106 9.53 -2.79 13.75
C SER A 106 8.49 -3.55 14.58
N GLU A 107 8.71 -3.69 15.89
CA GLU A 107 7.74 -4.29 16.82
C GLU A 107 6.50 -3.41 16.96
N ASN A 108 6.69 -2.08 17.04
CA ASN A 108 5.60 -1.12 17.10
C ASN A 108 4.76 -1.17 15.80
N ILE A 109 5.41 -1.20 14.64
CA ILE A 109 4.74 -1.35 13.34
C ILE A 109 3.95 -2.67 13.28
N ALA A 110 4.51 -3.77 13.77
CA ALA A 110 3.82 -5.06 13.82
C ALA A 110 2.58 -5.01 14.75
N SER A 111 2.68 -4.34 15.90
CA SER A 111 1.55 -4.11 16.80
C SER A 111 0.45 -3.29 16.13
N LEU A 112 0.82 -2.21 15.44
CA LEU A 112 -0.13 -1.38 14.70
C LEU A 112 -0.81 -2.18 13.58
N HIS A 113 -0.05 -2.99 12.84
CA HIS A 113 -0.60 -3.87 11.82
C HIS A 113 -1.62 -4.85 12.41
N ASN A 114 -1.31 -5.49 13.54
CA ASN A 114 -2.25 -6.36 14.23
C ASN A 114 -3.54 -5.63 14.66
N GLN A 115 -3.43 -4.38 15.10
CA GLN A 115 -4.60 -3.56 15.45
C GLN A 115 -5.44 -3.22 14.21
N ILE A 116 -4.80 -2.87 13.09
CA ILE A 116 -5.49 -2.62 11.83
C ILE A 116 -6.21 -3.89 11.36
N THR A 117 -5.54 -5.04 11.39
CA THR A 117 -6.17 -6.33 11.04
C THR A 117 -7.34 -6.67 11.95
N ALA A 118 -7.26 -6.36 13.25
CA ALA A 118 -8.38 -6.54 14.16
C ALA A 118 -9.55 -5.60 13.82
N CYS A 119 -9.28 -4.35 13.48
CA CYS A 119 -10.28 -3.41 13.00
C CYS A 119 -10.93 -3.88 11.70
N ASP A 120 -10.16 -4.37 10.73
CA ASP A 120 -10.68 -4.91 9.47
C ASP A 120 -11.61 -6.11 9.72
N ALA A 121 -11.27 -7.00 10.65
CA ALA A 121 -12.13 -8.12 11.03
C ALA A 121 -13.48 -7.64 11.64
N VAL A 122 -13.47 -6.54 12.40
CA VAL A 122 -14.70 -5.93 12.92
C VAL A 122 -15.53 -5.31 11.79
N LEU A 123 -14.88 -4.62 10.85
CA LEU A 123 -15.56 -4.05 9.68
C LEU A 123 -16.17 -5.12 8.78
N GLU A 124 -15.45 -6.20 8.51
CA GLU A 124 -15.94 -7.35 7.74
C GLU A 124 -17.18 -7.96 8.42
N ARG A 125 -17.16 -8.11 9.74
CA ARG A 125 -18.32 -8.60 10.48
C ARG A 125 -19.53 -7.66 10.37
N MET A 126 -19.30 -6.34 10.38
CA MET A 126 -20.37 -5.36 10.17
C MET A 126 -20.93 -5.45 8.76
N GLU A 127 -20.08 -5.61 7.75
CA GLU A 127 -20.48 -5.80 6.36
C GLU A 127 -21.33 -7.06 6.19
N GLN A 128 -20.89 -8.19 6.73
CA GLN A 128 -21.66 -9.44 6.70
C GLN A 128 -23.03 -9.28 7.36
N MET A 129 -23.09 -8.58 8.49
CA MET A 129 -24.35 -8.32 9.18
C MET A 129 -25.28 -7.43 8.34
N LEU A 130 -24.75 -6.37 7.72
CA LEU A 130 -25.54 -5.50 6.83
C LEU A 130 -25.99 -6.23 5.55
N GLY A 131 -25.14 -7.09 5.00
CA GLY A 131 -25.50 -7.95 3.86
C GLY A 131 -26.61 -8.94 4.22
N ALA A 132 -26.55 -9.53 5.42
CA ALA A 132 -27.64 -10.38 5.93
C ALA A 132 -28.94 -9.58 6.08
N PHE A 133 -28.90 -8.39 6.69
CA PHE A 133 -30.08 -7.51 6.80
C PHE A 133 -30.65 -7.14 5.43
N GLN A 134 -29.81 -6.85 4.44
CA GLN A 134 -30.26 -6.57 3.08
C GLN A 134 -30.94 -7.79 2.45
N SER A 135 -30.34 -8.97 2.61
CA SER A 135 -30.91 -10.23 2.13
C SER A 135 -32.27 -10.51 2.79
N ASP A 136 -32.36 -10.33 4.10
CA ASP A 136 -33.60 -10.53 4.87
C ASP A 136 -34.69 -9.57 4.42
N LEU A 137 -34.38 -8.28 4.23
CA LEU A 137 -35.33 -7.30 3.71
C LEU A 137 -35.76 -7.63 2.28
N SER A 138 -34.85 -8.11 1.43
CA SER A 138 -35.17 -8.55 0.07
C SER A 138 -36.11 -9.75 0.09
N SER A 139 -35.85 -10.73 0.96
CA SER A 139 -36.71 -11.91 1.16
C SER A 139 -38.09 -11.52 1.67
N ILE A 140 -38.18 -10.71 2.72
CA ILE A 140 -39.46 -10.24 3.28
C ILE A 140 -40.24 -9.43 2.24
N SER A 141 -39.57 -8.56 1.48
CA SER A 141 -40.20 -7.78 0.42
C SER A 141 -40.77 -8.68 -0.69
N SER A 142 -40.02 -9.70 -1.09
CA SER A 142 -40.48 -10.74 -2.02
C SER A 142 -41.70 -11.49 -1.49
N GLU A 143 -41.66 -11.90 -0.22
CA GLU A 143 -42.77 -12.61 0.43
C GLU A 143 -44.02 -11.74 0.58
N ILE A 144 -43.87 -10.46 0.91
CA ILE A 144 -44.99 -9.50 0.91
C ILE A 144 -45.58 -9.38 -0.49
N ARG A 145 -44.73 -9.31 -1.52
CA ARG A 145 -45.19 -9.23 -2.91
C ARG A 145 -45.93 -10.49 -3.33
N THR A 146 -45.44 -11.68 -2.99
CA THR A 146 -46.14 -12.93 -3.31
C THR A 146 -47.47 -13.04 -2.56
N LEU A 147 -47.55 -12.63 -1.29
CA LEU A 147 -48.80 -12.56 -0.54
C LEU A 147 -49.79 -11.56 -1.15
N GLN A 148 -49.32 -10.41 -1.63
CA GLN A 148 -50.15 -9.43 -2.33
C GLN A 148 -50.67 -9.96 -3.67
N GLU A 149 -49.82 -10.64 -4.45
CA GLU A 149 -50.19 -11.29 -5.70
C GLU A 149 -51.22 -12.41 -5.47
N GLN A 150 -51.03 -13.24 -4.44
CA GLN A 150 -51.97 -14.28 -4.05
C GLN A 150 -53.32 -13.70 -3.60
N SER A 151 -53.29 -12.66 -2.76
CA SER A 151 -54.51 -11.97 -2.32
C SER A 151 -55.25 -11.31 -3.49
N GLY A 152 -54.51 -10.69 -4.42
CA GLY A 152 -55.05 -10.09 -5.64
C GLY A 152 -55.70 -11.11 -6.56
N ALA A 153 -55.00 -12.22 -6.84
CA ALA A 153 -55.52 -13.31 -7.67
C ALA A 153 -56.79 -13.91 -7.05
N MET A 154 -56.74 -14.22 -5.76
CA MET A 154 -57.88 -14.76 -5.03
C MET A 154 -59.08 -13.81 -5.04
N ASN A 155 -58.85 -12.50 -4.87
CA ASN A 155 -59.93 -11.52 -4.94
C ASN A 155 -60.54 -11.43 -6.34
N ILE A 156 -59.73 -11.50 -7.40
CA ILE A 156 -60.22 -11.51 -8.78
C ILE A 156 -61.05 -12.76 -9.05
N ASP A 157 -60.61 -13.93 -8.58
CA ASP A 157 -61.34 -15.19 -8.73
C ASP A 157 -62.70 -15.12 -8.03
N PHE A 158 -62.74 -14.70 -6.76
CA PHE A 158 -64.01 -14.53 -6.02
C PHE A 158 -64.97 -13.53 -6.69
N VAL A 159 -64.44 -12.43 -7.22
CA VAL A 159 -65.24 -11.42 -7.93
C VAL A 159 -65.78 -11.97 -9.24
N THR A 160 -65.01 -12.79 -9.95
CA THR A 160 -65.41 -13.42 -11.21
C THR A 160 -66.52 -14.43 -10.98
N ASP A 161 -66.39 -15.29 -9.97
CA ASP A 161 -67.40 -16.28 -9.61
C ASP A 161 -68.73 -15.63 -9.20
N ARG A 162 -68.66 -14.56 -8.38
CA ARG A 162 -69.86 -13.83 -7.96
C ARG A 162 -70.57 -13.15 -9.12
N GLN A 163 -69.82 -12.54 -10.04
CA GLN A 163 -70.38 -11.90 -11.23
C GLN A 163 -71.02 -12.93 -12.17
N PHE A 164 -70.36 -14.06 -12.37
CA PHE A 164 -70.88 -15.15 -13.19
C PHE A 164 -72.17 -15.72 -12.61
N GLY A 165 -72.20 -16.01 -11.30
CA GLY A 165 -73.41 -16.49 -10.60
C GLY A 165 -74.56 -15.48 -10.63
N GLY A 166 -74.27 -14.19 -10.45
CA GLY A 166 -75.29 -13.13 -10.55
C GLY A 166 -75.86 -12.96 -11.95
N ASN A 167 -75.02 -13.03 -12.99
CA ASN A 167 -75.46 -12.93 -14.37
C ASN A 167 -76.35 -14.11 -14.77
N LEU A 168 -75.95 -15.33 -14.39
CA LEU A 168 -76.80 -16.51 -14.51
C LEU A 168 -78.13 -16.31 -13.78
N GLY A 169 -78.12 -15.88 -12.52
CA GLY A 169 -79.35 -15.62 -11.75
C GLY A 169 -80.28 -14.61 -12.40
N ASN A 170 -79.74 -13.54 -12.98
CA ASN A 170 -80.49 -12.53 -13.71
C ASN A 170 -81.08 -13.08 -15.02
N LEU A 171 -80.33 -13.92 -15.74
CA LEU A 171 -80.85 -14.65 -16.89
C LEU A 171 -82.00 -15.57 -16.45
N TRP A 172 -81.82 -16.43 -15.45
CA TRP A 172 -82.89 -17.32 -14.97
C TRP A 172 -84.14 -16.55 -14.53
N MET A 173 -84.00 -15.45 -13.79
CA MET A 173 -85.13 -14.58 -13.40
C MET A 173 -85.82 -13.95 -14.62
N GLY A 174 -85.06 -13.51 -15.63
CA GLY A 174 -85.60 -12.92 -16.86
C GLY A 174 -86.46 -13.89 -17.68
N TRP A 175 -86.13 -15.18 -17.68
CA TRP A 175 -86.92 -16.22 -18.36
C TRP A 175 -88.06 -16.77 -17.48
N TRP A 176 -87.84 -16.88 -16.17
CA TRP A 176 -88.80 -17.43 -15.24
C TRP A 176 -89.95 -16.46 -14.91
N CYS A 177 -89.67 -15.15 -14.80
CA CYS A 177 -90.66 -14.16 -14.40
C CYS A 177 -91.84 -14.03 -15.40
N PRO A 178 -91.62 -13.95 -16.73
CA PRO A 178 -92.71 -13.96 -17.71
C PRO A 178 -93.52 -15.26 -17.70
N LEU A 179 -92.87 -16.40 -17.47
CA LEU A 179 -93.52 -17.71 -17.42
C LEU A 179 -94.43 -17.83 -16.18
N LEU A 180 -93.94 -17.37 -15.03
CA LEU A 180 -94.69 -17.35 -13.78
C LEU A 180 -95.85 -16.35 -13.84
N TRP A 181 -95.65 -15.19 -14.48
CA TRP A 181 -96.71 -14.20 -14.67
C TRP A 181 -97.78 -14.70 -15.63
N SER A 182 -97.40 -15.39 -16.70
CA SER A 182 -98.35 -16.03 -17.62
C SER A 182 -99.18 -17.13 -16.93
N GLN A 183 -98.58 -17.92 -16.04
CA GLN A 183 -99.28 -18.97 -15.29
C GLN A 183 -100.22 -18.41 -14.20
N GLN A 184 -99.82 -17.32 -13.53
CA GLN A 184 -100.67 -16.63 -12.55
C GLN A 184 -101.83 -15.87 -13.22
N PHE A 185 -101.59 -15.28 -14.39
CA PHE A 185 -102.62 -14.58 -15.16
C PHE A 185 -103.72 -15.53 -15.64
N TRP A 186 -103.37 -16.77 -16.01
CA TRP A 186 -104.35 -17.80 -16.41
C TRP A 186 -105.19 -18.37 -15.25
N LYS A 187 -104.80 -18.11 -14.00
CA LYS A 187 -105.58 -18.48 -12.80
C LYS A 187 -106.55 -17.38 -12.33
N LEU A 188 -106.47 -16.19 -12.92
CA LEU A 188 -107.23 -14.99 -12.54
C LEU A 188 -108.35 -14.64 -13.53
N GLN A 189 -108.62 -15.53 -14.49
CA GLN A 189 -109.74 -15.48 -15.44
C GLN A 189 -110.61 -16.71 -15.27
#